data_AF-A0A4R2UJF2-F1
#
_entry.id   AF-A0A4R2UJF2-F1
#
_cell.length_a   1.000
_cell.length_b   1.000
_cell.length_c   1.000
_cell.angle_alpha   90.00
_cell.angle_beta   90.00
_cell.angle_gamma   90.00
#
_symmetry.space_group_name_H-M   'P 1'
#
loop_
_entity.id
_entity.type
_entity.pdbx_description
1 polymer ?
#
loop_
_entity_poly.entity_id
_entity_poly.type
_entity_poly.pdbx_seq_one_letter_code
_entity_poly.pdbx_strand_id
1 'polypeptide(L)'
;MKSYKNNLLIRIISVNILISLFSISFAFGNSAPILIEENPSFTIAPIDDSPIEVLREYLQFDMSEGTGDTAKVRATYEMMNTSDVGLKQNMIFPFITSPYNNFTKNVNISANGIPIDFKTIRLKELPDRNFRSLQYLGESNRIKELIDINSIINMINITNNSTDFSPKNISLKDMVKVYTIHLPKVDERYKAEVYFESLHTEKQMLLYFNFNSFELNNKGIGKLGTWSGMKSIPSDYDKAIITILGDLEEDVIINSVTNQEISVVEKSLEQFLLDLIDLHLISLENYEHDKSSYIYEDYNKDLLNHLVKQIDNRFDRKEPFLSIDGDGISSFNFETYLGAFIYAIDFEPNDVVNVTIEYEMLATSDRRTTLDFSKMFLYLLNPASKWKDFGELKIEVIPNENYPFVISSSLPLLKNSETGIYTNSFEGLPEEDFYFVTYKTEKPEPPIIRGLRILPYILYFIFPFIVILLICLVLLLYFKKVKKYNNINKK
;
A
#
# COMPACT_ATOMS: atom_id res chain seq x y z
N MET A 1 -29.90 6.77 66.28
CA MET A 1 -29.99 7.33 64.90
C MET A 1 -28.68 7.90 64.35
N LYS A 2 -27.88 8.69 65.10
CA LYS A 2 -26.60 9.28 64.59
C LYS A 2 -25.56 8.24 64.11
N SER A 3 -25.40 7.12 64.81
CA SER A 3 -24.45 6.05 64.45
C SER A 3 -24.81 5.31 63.14
N TYR A 4 -26.11 5.15 62.83
CA TYR A 4 -26.56 4.46 61.61
C TYR A 4 -26.36 5.31 60.34
N LYS A 5 -26.57 6.63 60.45
CA LYS A 5 -26.31 7.58 59.34
C LYS A 5 -24.83 7.67 58.99
N ASN A 6 -23.93 7.63 59.98
CA ASN A 6 -22.49 7.64 59.74
C ASN A 6 -22.01 6.37 59.04
N ASN A 7 -22.56 5.19 59.39
CA ASN A 7 -22.23 3.94 58.73
C ASN A 7 -22.73 3.87 57.28
N LEU A 8 -23.89 4.46 56.98
CA LEU A 8 -24.42 4.52 55.62
C LEU A 8 -23.61 5.46 54.73
N LEU A 9 -23.23 6.63 55.26
CA LEU A 9 -22.41 7.62 54.54
C LEU A 9 -21.02 7.04 54.21
N ILE A 10 -20.39 6.34 55.15
CA ILE A 10 -19.11 5.66 54.92
C ILE A 10 -19.25 4.61 53.82
N ARG A 11 -20.32 3.80 53.81
CA ARG A 11 -20.56 2.80 52.76
C ARG A 11 -20.73 3.43 51.37
N ILE A 12 -21.47 4.54 51.28
CA ILE A 12 -21.69 5.25 50.01
C ILE A 12 -20.37 5.85 49.50
N ILE A 13 -19.56 6.44 50.37
CA ILE A 13 -18.25 6.99 50.01
C ILE A 13 -17.31 5.86 49.54
N SER A 14 -17.29 4.74 50.26
CA SER A 14 -16.48 3.57 49.86
C SER A 14 -16.89 2.99 48.51
N VAL A 15 -18.20 2.88 48.23
CA VAL A 15 -18.71 2.41 46.93
C VAL A 15 -18.37 3.40 45.81
N ASN A 16 -18.49 4.71 46.05
CA ASN A 16 -18.13 5.71 45.06
C ASN A 16 -16.63 5.75 44.77
N ILE A 17 -15.77 5.60 45.78
CA ILE A 17 -14.31 5.46 45.59
C ILE A 17 -13.98 4.19 44.80
N LEU A 18 -14.66 3.07 45.09
CA LEU A 18 -14.52 1.84 44.31
C LEU A 18 -14.93 2.05 42.84
N ILE A 19 -16.09 2.64 42.58
CA ILE A 19 -16.57 2.91 41.21
C ILE A 19 -15.60 3.84 40.46
N SER A 20 -15.10 4.90 41.10
CA SER A 20 -14.16 5.83 40.46
C SER A 20 -12.76 5.23 40.21
N LEU A 21 -12.34 4.22 40.96
CA LEU A 21 -11.15 3.41 40.65
C LEU A 21 -11.36 2.48 39.43
N PHE A 22 -12.60 2.10 39.11
CA PHE A 22 -12.94 1.30 37.92
C PHE A 22 -13.20 2.16 36.66
N SER A 23 -13.43 3.47 36.78
CA SER A 23 -13.75 4.35 35.65
C SER A 23 -12.55 4.86 34.87
N ILE A 24 -11.32 4.46 35.21
CA ILE A 24 -10.13 4.92 34.48
C ILE A 24 -9.95 4.06 33.21
N SER A 25 -10.62 4.48 32.14
CA SER A 25 -10.41 3.90 30.80
C SER A 25 -9.18 4.57 30.18
N PHE A 26 -8.03 3.91 30.21
CA PHE A 26 -6.90 4.31 29.36
C PHE A 26 -7.02 3.61 28.01
N ALA A 27 -7.21 4.40 26.96
CA ALA A 27 -7.04 3.93 25.60
C ALA A 27 -5.53 3.90 25.30
N PHE A 28 -4.94 2.71 25.30
CA PHE A 28 -3.57 2.54 24.79
C PHE A 28 -3.63 2.54 23.25
N GLY A 29 -3.27 3.68 22.64
CA GLY A 29 -3.21 3.87 21.19
C GLY A 29 -2.00 3.18 20.53
N ASN A 30 -1.65 1.96 20.93
CA ASN A 30 -0.57 1.20 20.27
C ASN A 30 -1.15 0.41 19.08
N SER A 31 -1.66 1.15 18.10
CA SER A 31 -2.21 0.61 16.85
C SER A 31 -1.18 0.52 15.72
N ALA A 32 0.10 0.82 15.98
CA ALA A 32 1.13 0.71 14.96
C ALA A 32 1.32 -0.78 14.56
N PRO A 33 1.23 -1.11 13.26
CA PRO A 33 1.36 -2.48 12.79
C PRO A 33 2.68 -3.10 13.25
N ILE A 34 2.68 -4.38 13.61
CA ILE A 34 3.89 -5.11 14.03
C ILE A 34 4.70 -5.68 12.86
N LEU A 35 4.15 -5.53 11.65
CA LEU A 35 4.71 -5.92 10.38
C LEU A 35 4.25 -4.90 9.33
N ILE A 36 5.20 -4.34 8.58
CA ILE A 36 4.96 -3.48 7.43
C ILE A 36 5.71 -4.14 6.27
N GLU A 37 4.97 -4.75 5.35
CA GLU A 37 5.51 -5.51 4.22
C GLU A 37 5.71 -4.60 3.01
N GLU A 38 6.87 -4.78 2.37
CA GLU A 38 7.33 -3.98 1.23
C GLU A 38 7.76 -4.89 0.07
N ASN A 39 7.54 -4.43 -1.16
CA ASN A 39 7.74 -5.27 -2.34
C ASN A 39 9.21 -5.69 -2.55
N PRO A 40 9.45 -6.91 -3.05
CA PRO A 40 10.78 -7.31 -3.48
C PRO A 40 11.22 -6.51 -4.71
N SER A 41 12.53 -6.54 -4.95
CA SER A 41 13.12 -6.10 -6.22
C SER A 41 13.55 -7.28 -7.08
N PHE A 42 13.90 -7.00 -8.34
CA PHE A 42 14.22 -8.01 -9.34
C PHE A 42 15.57 -7.70 -9.98
N THR A 43 16.24 -8.75 -10.46
CA THR A 43 17.32 -8.61 -11.44
C THR A 43 16.77 -8.43 -12.87
N ILE A 44 17.63 -7.99 -13.78
CA ILE A 44 17.29 -7.85 -15.20
C ILE A 44 17.22 -9.21 -15.91
N ALA A 45 16.41 -9.28 -16.95
CA ALA A 45 16.32 -10.45 -17.82
C ALA A 45 16.22 -10.02 -19.30
N PRO A 46 16.53 -10.93 -20.25
CA PRO A 46 16.16 -10.74 -21.65
C PRO A 46 14.68 -11.08 -21.87
N ILE A 47 14.04 -10.41 -22.84
CA ILE A 47 12.67 -10.73 -23.27
C ILE A 47 12.64 -11.96 -24.18
N ASP A 48 13.66 -12.13 -25.00
CA ASP A 48 13.80 -13.18 -26.00
C ASP A 48 15.02 -14.06 -25.69
N ASP A 49 15.19 -15.18 -26.41
CA ASP A 49 16.42 -15.98 -26.33
C ASP A 49 17.65 -15.08 -26.59
N SER A 50 18.60 -15.10 -25.67
CA SER A 50 19.72 -14.16 -25.67
C SER A 50 21.06 -14.89 -25.78
N PRO A 51 21.95 -14.50 -26.70
CA PRO A 51 23.34 -14.98 -26.71
C PRO A 51 24.24 -14.17 -25.75
N ILE A 52 23.66 -13.24 -24.97
CA ILE A 52 24.40 -12.42 -24.02
C ILE A 52 24.70 -13.23 -22.76
N GLU A 53 25.95 -13.18 -22.32
CA GLU A 53 26.40 -13.72 -21.04
C GLU A 53 26.56 -12.57 -20.05
N VAL A 54 26.13 -12.79 -18.80
CA VAL A 54 26.44 -11.90 -17.69
C VAL A 54 27.77 -12.37 -17.10
N LEU A 55 28.86 -11.67 -17.38
CA LEU A 55 30.17 -12.01 -16.83
C LEU A 55 30.22 -11.74 -15.32
N ARG A 56 29.58 -10.66 -14.89
CA ARG A 56 29.53 -10.24 -13.49
C ARG A 56 28.30 -9.39 -13.19
N GLU A 57 27.71 -9.58 -12.03
CA GLU A 57 26.80 -8.63 -11.39
C GLU A 57 27.45 -8.08 -10.11
N TYR A 58 27.57 -6.77 -10.00
CA TYR A 58 27.86 -6.08 -8.75
C TYR A 58 26.58 -5.47 -8.19
N LEU A 59 26.08 -6.06 -7.11
CA LEU A 59 24.84 -5.70 -6.45
C LEU A 59 25.14 -5.02 -5.11
N GLN A 60 24.83 -3.73 -5.03
CA GLN A 60 25.05 -2.90 -3.85
C GLN A 60 23.72 -2.45 -3.23
N PHE A 61 23.61 -2.58 -1.90
CA PHE A 61 22.54 -2.00 -1.10
C PHE A 61 23.14 -0.96 -0.15
N ASP A 62 22.90 0.31 -0.44
CA ASP A 62 23.35 1.42 0.39
C ASP A 62 22.21 1.97 1.26
N MET A 63 22.29 1.72 2.57
CA MET A 63 21.34 2.21 3.59
C MET A 63 21.98 3.30 4.46
N SER A 64 23.14 3.83 4.08
CA SER A 64 23.89 4.79 4.91
C SER A 64 23.10 6.07 5.19
N GLU A 65 22.20 6.45 4.28
CA GLU A 65 21.31 7.60 4.42
C GLU A 65 19.94 7.22 5.06
N GLY A 66 19.31 8.21 5.69
CA GLY A 66 17.92 8.09 6.17
C GLY A 66 17.75 7.24 7.45
N THR A 67 16.56 6.69 7.62
CA THR A 67 16.14 5.93 8.82
C THR A 67 16.51 4.45 8.76
N GLY A 68 17.03 3.97 7.62
CA GLY A 68 17.25 2.55 7.35
C GLY A 68 16.00 1.80 6.84
N ASP A 69 14.92 2.53 6.57
CA ASP A 69 13.72 2.00 5.90
C ASP A 69 13.87 1.87 4.38
N THR A 70 14.96 2.42 3.84
CA THR A 70 15.24 2.50 2.41
C THR A 70 16.68 2.10 2.13
N ALA A 71 16.92 1.47 0.98
CA ALA A 71 18.24 1.27 0.42
C ALA A 71 18.29 1.87 -0.99
N LYS A 72 19.34 2.63 -1.30
CA LYS A 72 19.73 2.92 -2.68
C LYS A 72 20.37 1.66 -3.24
N VAL A 73 19.69 1.03 -4.18
CA VAL A 73 20.16 -0.18 -4.84
C VAL A 73 20.84 0.21 -6.13
N ARG A 74 22.06 -0.31 -6.33
CA ARG A 74 22.78 -0.23 -7.60
C ARG A 74 23.15 -1.63 -8.03
N ALA A 75 22.62 -2.09 -9.15
CA ALA A 75 23.00 -3.34 -9.80
C ALA A 75 23.75 -3.00 -11.09
N THR A 76 25.00 -3.43 -11.21
CA THR A 76 25.83 -3.23 -12.40
C THR A 76 26.21 -4.58 -13.00
N TYR A 77 25.86 -4.77 -14.26
CA TYR A 77 26.07 -5.99 -15.03
C TYR A 77 27.16 -5.76 -16.07
N GLU A 78 28.22 -6.55 -16.01
CA GLU A 78 29.21 -6.66 -17.08
C GLU A 78 28.71 -7.74 -18.05
N MET A 79 28.21 -7.32 -19.22
CA MET A 79 27.49 -8.19 -20.15
C MET A 79 28.24 -8.34 -21.47
N MET A 80 28.38 -9.55 -21.99
CA MET A 80 29.12 -9.83 -23.22
C MET A 80 28.24 -10.43 -24.31
N ASN A 81 28.33 -9.89 -25.52
CA ASN A 81 27.78 -10.54 -26.71
C ASN A 81 28.73 -11.62 -27.21
N THR A 82 28.36 -12.89 -27.04
CA THR A 82 29.20 -14.02 -27.45
C THR A 82 29.00 -14.46 -28.89
N SER A 83 28.20 -13.73 -29.67
CA SER A 83 28.00 -14.00 -31.09
C SER A 83 28.95 -13.18 -31.96
N ASP A 84 29.19 -13.66 -33.19
CA ASP A 84 30.00 -12.98 -34.19
C ASP A 84 29.25 -11.85 -34.92
N VAL A 85 28.02 -11.54 -34.50
CA VAL A 85 27.16 -10.51 -35.12
C VAL A 85 26.68 -9.50 -34.08
N GLY A 86 26.56 -8.24 -34.51
CA GLY A 86 25.96 -7.21 -33.68
C GLY A 86 24.47 -7.50 -33.48
N LEU A 87 23.95 -7.24 -32.29
CA LEU A 87 22.55 -7.48 -31.97
C LEU A 87 21.98 -6.38 -31.08
N LYS A 88 20.67 -6.19 -31.19
CA LYS A 88 19.90 -5.34 -30.29
C LYS A 88 19.13 -6.23 -29.32
N GLN A 89 19.53 -6.21 -28.06
CA GLN A 89 18.91 -7.03 -27.02
C GLN A 89 17.75 -6.26 -26.37
N ASN A 90 16.55 -6.83 -26.42
CA ASN A 90 15.42 -6.34 -25.62
C ASN A 90 15.59 -6.81 -24.17
N MET A 91 15.57 -5.84 -23.26
CA MET A 91 15.79 -5.99 -21.83
C MET A 91 14.49 -5.77 -21.08
N ILE A 92 14.33 -6.47 -19.96
CA ILE A 92 13.25 -6.24 -19.02
C ILE A 92 13.80 -6.06 -17.60
N PHE A 93 13.25 -5.07 -16.89
CA PHE A 93 13.35 -4.95 -15.43
C PHE A 93 11.95 -5.00 -14.82
N PRO A 94 11.53 -6.14 -14.23
CA PRO A 94 10.25 -6.25 -13.55
C PRO A 94 10.23 -5.45 -12.25
N PHE A 95 9.06 -4.98 -11.84
CA PHE A 95 8.87 -4.33 -10.55
C PHE A 95 7.45 -4.52 -10.03
N ILE A 96 7.26 -4.28 -8.72
CA ILE A 96 5.94 -4.20 -8.11
C ILE A 96 5.80 -2.84 -7.44
N THR A 97 4.76 -2.11 -7.83
CA THR A 97 4.50 -0.78 -7.27
C THR A 97 3.01 -0.46 -7.30
N SER A 98 2.62 0.74 -6.89
CA SER A 98 1.31 1.32 -7.16
C SER A 98 1.49 2.68 -7.84
N PRO A 99 0.48 3.22 -8.55
CA PRO A 99 0.59 4.55 -9.15
C PRO A 99 0.84 5.65 -8.12
N TYR A 100 0.44 5.45 -6.86
CA TYR A 100 0.74 6.36 -5.75
C TYR A 100 2.22 6.35 -5.31
N ASN A 101 3.02 5.37 -5.74
CA ASN A 101 4.43 5.30 -5.42
C ASN A 101 5.27 5.89 -6.57
N ASN A 102 6.23 6.76 -6.25
CA ASN A 102 7.11 7.40 -7.24
C ASN A 102 8.26 6.51 -7.75
N PHE A 103 8.16 5.19 -7.56
CA PHE A 103 9.22 4.23 -7.91
C PHE A 103 9.72 4.42 -9.34
N THR A 104 8.81 4.56 -10.31
CA THR A 104 9.14 4.64 -11.74
C THR A 104 9.89 5.92 -12.14
N LYS A 105 9.88 6.96 -11.29
CA LYS A 105 10.62 8.21 -11.53
C LYS A 105 12.00 8.22 -10.91
N ASN A 106 12.21 7.38 -9.90
CA ASN A 106 13.46 7.28 -9.16
C ASN A 106 14.34 6.13 -9.69
N VAL A 107 14.03 5.60 -10.88
CA VAL A 107 14.82 4.56 -11.54
C VAL A 107 15.68 5.20 -12.62
N ASN A 108 16.97 4.90 -12.59
CA ASN A 108 17.92 5.27 -13.63
C ASN A 108 18.48 3.99 -14.25
N ILE A 109 18.47 3.91 -15.59
CA ILE A 109 19.06 2.81 -16.36
C ILE A 109 20.10 3.42 -17.28
N SER A 110 21.30 2.84 -17.31
CA SER A 110 22.38 3.30 -18.20
C SER A 110 23.20 2.15 -18.76
N ALA A 111 23.78 2.35 -19.94
CA ALA A 111 24.79 1.47 -20.53
C ALA A 111 26.08 2.25 -20.73
N ASN A 112 27.19 1.73 -20.21
CA ASN A 112 28.49 2.40 -20.20
C ASN A 112 28.43 3.84 -19.65
N GLY A 113 27.57 4.06 -18.65
CA GLY A 113 27.32 5.37 -18.04
C GLY A 113 26.46 6.33 -18.86
N ILE A 114 25.96 5.91 -20.03
CA ILE A 114 25.05 6.68 -20.87
C ILE A 114 23.61 6.30 -20.50
N PRO A 115 22.74 7.25 -20.08
CA PRO A 115 21.35 6.96 -19.76
C PRO A 115 20.59 6.33 -20.94
N ILE A 116 19.70 5.38 -20.64
CA ILE A 116 18.84 4.70 -21.60
C ILE A 116 17.38 5.04 -21.31
N ASP A 117 16.65 5.44 -22.34
CA ASP A 117 15.20 5.58 -22.28
C ASP A 117 14.52 4.21 -22.18
N PHE A 118 13.51 4.11 -21.34
CA PHE A 118 12.74 2.88 -21.15
C PHE A 118 11.24 3.16 -21.20
N LYS A 119 10.48 2.19 -21.70
CA LYS A 119 9.03 2.18 -21.64
C LYS A 119 8.58 1.50 -20.35
N THR A 120 7.64 2.11 -19.64
CA THR A 120 6.97 1.49 -18.48
C THR A 120 5.70 0.79 -18.93
N ILE A 121 5.48 -0.46 -18.52
CA ILE A 121 4.26 -1.22 -18.81
C ILE A 121 3.66 -1.78 -17.53
N ARG A 122 2.35 -1.61 -17.34
CA ARG A 122 1.55 -2.29 -16.32
C ARG A 122 1.08 -3.65 -16.86
N LEU A 123 1.45 -4.73 -16.19
CA LEU A 123 1.16 -6.09 -16.67
C LEU A 123 -0.05 -6.70 -15.97
N LYS A 124 -0.12 -6.59 -14.64
CA LYS A 124 -1.14 -7.29 -13.86
C LYS A 124 -1.38 -6.64 -12.50
N GLU A 125 -2.63 -6.42 -12.15
CA GLU A 125 -3.06 -6.07 -10.78
C GLU A 125 -2.78 -7.22 -9.81
N LEU A 126 -2.19 -6.90 -8.65
CA LEU A 126 -1.91 -7.86 -7.60
C LEU A 126 -2.90 -7.67 -6.45
N PRO A 127 -3.51 -8.74 -5.92
CA PRO A 127 -4.45 -8.63 -4.80
C PRO A 127 -3.73 -8.16 -3.53
N ASP A 128 -4.02 -6.92 -3.13
CA ASP A 128 -3.28 -6.12 -2.15
C ASP A 128 -3.16 -6.76 -0.76
N ARG A 129 -4.16 -7.55 -0.32
CA ARG A 129 -4.16 -8.21 1.01
C ARG A 129 -3.40 -9.53 1.07
N ASN A 130 -3.32 -10.25 -0.05
CA ASN A 130 -2.69 -11.57 -0.07
C ASN A 130 -1.20 -11.47 -0.38
N PHE A 131 -0.79 -10.56 -1.28
CA PHE A 131 0.61 -10.49 -1.72
C PHE A 131 1.57 -10.07 -0.61
N ARG A 132 1.19 -9.07 0.19
CA ARG A 132 2.01 -8.57 1.30
C ARG A 132 2.31 -9.68 2.31
N SER A 133 1.28 -10.37 2.81
CA SER A 133 1.40 -11.43 3.84
C SER A 133 2.27 -12.64 3.48
N LEU A 134 2.59 -12.84 2.19
CA LEU A 134 3.38 -13.97 1.70
C LEU A 134 4.89 -13.75 1.88
N GLN A 135 5.34 -12.50 1.94
CA GLN A 135 6.77 -12.16 2.01
C GLN A 135 7.43 -12.62 3.30
N TYR A 136 6.70 -12.60 4.41
CA TYR A 136 7.28 -12.96 5.69
C TYR A 136 7.21 -14.46 6.04
N LEU A 137 6.25 -15.21 5.52
CA LEU A 137 5.98 -16.59 5.97
C LEU A 137 6.96 -17.64 5.43
N GLY A 138 8.04 -17.25 4.75
CA GLY A 138 8.89 -18.20 4.04
C GLY A 138 8.15 -18.88 2.89
N GLU A 139 7.03 -18.32 2.44
CA GLU A 139 6.28 -18.76 1.25
C GLU A 139 6.92 -18.18 -0.02
N SER A 140 8.26 -18.24 -0.13
CA SER A 140 9.01 -17.83 -1.32
C SER A 140 8.49 -18.56 -2.57
N ASN A 141 8.07 -19.82 -2.41
CA ASN A 141 7.43 -20.61 -3.47
C ASN A 141 6.16 -19.94 -4.02
N ARG A 142 5.38 -19.26 -3.18
CA ARG A 142 4.13 -18.63 -3.59
C ARG A 142 4.36 -17.26 -4.23
N ILE A 143 5.40 -16.54 -3.83
CA ILE A 143 5.89 -15.36 -4.57
C ILE A 143 6.44 -15.78 -5.93
N LYS A 144 7.22 -16.87 -5.99
CA LYS A 144 7.71 -17.47 -7.24
C LYS A 144 6.56 -17.93 -8.15
N GLU A 145 5.49 -18.51 -7.61
CA GLU A 145 4.27 -18.85 -8.36
C GLU A 145 3.53 -17.62 -8.88
N LEU A 146 3.50 -16.53 -8.10
CA LEU A 146 2.81 -15.29 -8.48
C LEU A 146 3.63 -14.45 -9.48
N ILE A 147 4.96 -14.58 -9.45
CA ILE A 147 5.92 -13.78 -10.21
C ILE A 147 7.02 -14.69 -10.77
N ASP A 148 6.64 -15.43 -11.80
CA ASP A 148 7.56 -16.18 -12.64
C ASP A 148 7.99 -15.32 -13.84
N ILE A 149 9.28 -15.30 -14.17
CA ILE A 149 9.80 -14.48 -15.26
C ILE A 149 9.24 -14.91 -16.62
N ASN A 150 8.96 -16.21 -16.84
CA ASN A 150 8.34 -16.63 -18.11
C ASN A 150 6.90 -16.12 -18.21
N SER A 151 6.16 -16.16 -17.10
CA SER A 151 4.82 -15.57 -17.01
C SER A 151 4.85 -14.07 -17.33
N ILE A 152 5.83 -13.32 -16.80
CA ILE A 152 6.03 -11.90 -17.10
C ILE A 152 6.30 -11.68 -18.60
N ILE A 153 7.26 -12.41 -19.19
CA ILE A 153 7.61 -12.30 -20.61
C ILE A 153 6.39 -12.62 -21.48
N ASN A 154 5.63 -13.66 -21.15
CA ASN A 154 4.40 -14.01 -21.85
C ASN A 154 3.35 -12.88 -21.76
N MET A 155 3.19 -12.24 -20.61
CA MET A 155 2.28 -11.10 -20.47
C MET A 155 2.72 -9.94 -21.33
N ILE A 156 4.02 -9.62 -21.41
CA ILE A 156 4.53 -8.56 -22.28
C ILE A 156 4.21 -8.85 -23.75
N ASN A 157 4.45 -10.09 -24.18
CA ASN A 157 4.15 -10.52 -25.54
C ASN A 157 2.64 -10.45 -25.85
N ILE A 158 1.77 -10.69 -24.87
CA ILE A 158 0.33 -10.51 -25.02
C ILE A 158 -0.04 -9.02 -25.04
N THR A 159 0.46 -8.21 -24.10
CA THR A 159 0.14 -6.78 -24.00
C THR A 159 0.55 -6.02 -25.25
N ASN A 160 1.69 -6.37 -25.87
CA ASN A 160 2.09 -5.82 -27.16
C ASN A 160 1.14 -6.17 -28.31
N ASN A 161 0.33 -7.23 -28.15
CA ASN A 161 -0.60 -7.76 -29.15
C ASN A 161 -2.09 -7.52 -28.84
N SER A 162 -2.47 -7.18 -27.60
CA SER A 162 -3.84 -6.81 -27.21
C SER A 162 -3.82 -5.82 -26.04
N THR A 163 -4.03 -4.54 -26.33
CA THR A 163 -3.87 -3.49 -25.31
C THR A 163 -5.16 -3.06 -24.61
N ASP A 164 -6.31 -3.60 -25.02
CA ASP A 164 -7.60 -3.02 -24.65
C ASP A 164 -8.45 -4.08 -23.93
N PHE A 165 -8.87 -3.75 -22.71
CA PHE A 165 -9.89 -4.55 -22.02
C PHE A 165 -11.19 -4.45 -22.81
N SER A 166 -11.72 -5.59 -23.26
CA SER A 166 -13.02 -5.64 -23.92
C SER A 166 -14.11 -5.92 -22.88
N PRO A 167 -14.92 -4.93 -22.48
CA PRO A 167 -16.02 -5.14 -21.54
C PRO A 167 -17.08 -6.10 -22.11
N LYS A 168 -17.80 -6.79 -21.21
CA LYS A 168 -18.86 -7.74 -21.57
C LYS A 168 -20.27 -7.15 -21.43
N ASN A 169 -20.46 -6.30 -20.43
CA ASN A 169 -21.75 -5.79 -19.99
C ASN A 169 -22.01 -4.34 -20.43
N ILE A 170 -20.97 -3.61 -20.81
CA ILE A 170 -21.06 -2.22 -21.25
C ILE A 170 -20.43 -2.03 -22.62
N SER A 171 -20.90 -1.02 -23.36
CA SER A 171 -20.24 -0.53 -24.56
C SER A 171 -19.76 0.91 -24.35
N LEU A 172 -18.48 1.15 -24.63
CA LEU A 172 -17.88 2.48 -24.52
C LEU A 172 -18.50 3.51 -25.49
N LYS A 173 -19.19 3.02 -26.52
CA LYS A 173 -19.89 3.84 -27.52
C LYS A 173 -21.31 4.19 -27.09
N ASP A 174 -21.82 3.61 -26.01
CA ASP A 174 -23.17 3.88 -25.54
C ASP A 174 -23.28 5.33 -25.09
N MET A 175 -24.37 6.00 -25.51
CA MET A 175 -24.65 7.38 -25.12
C MET A 175 -25.26 7.40 -23.73
N VAL A 176 -24.71 8.24 -22.85
CA VAL A 176 -25.13 8.37 -21.45
C VAL A 176 -25.51 9.81 -21.14
N LYS A 177 -26.56 9.99 -20.32
CA LYS A 177 -26.95 11.30 -19.78
C LYS A 177 -26.07 11.65 -18.59
N VAL A 178 -25.28 12.71 -18.73
CA VAL A 178 -24.38 13.20 -17.69
C VAL A 178 -25.00 14.41 -17.01
N TYR A 179 -25.31 14.27 -15.73
CA TYR A 179 -25.87 15.31 -14.89
C TYR A 179 -24.73 15.98 -14.13
N THR A 180 -24.53 17.27 -14.40
CA THR A 180 -23.52 18.09 -13.72
C THR A 180 -24.21 19.07 -12.79
N ILE A 181 -23.92 18.96 -11.51
CA ILE A 181 -24.42 19.81 -10.45
C ILE A 181 -23.38 20.88 -10.17
N HIS A 182 -23.71 22.14 -10.45
CA HIS A 182 -22.80 23.27 -10.24
C HIS A 182 -22.81 23.68 -8.76
N LEU A 183 -21.64 23.56 -8.13
CA LEU A 183 -21.45 23.86 -6.71
C LEU A 183 -21.05 25.34 -6.54
N PRO A 184 -21.71 26.09 -5.65
CA PRO A 184 -21.41 27.50 -5.47
C PRO A 184 -20.03 27.68 -4.82
N LYS A 185 -19.28 28.68 -5.29
CA LYS A 185 -18.03 29.14 -4.68
C LYS A 185 -18.37 30.11 -3.55
N VAL A 186 -18.57 29.58 -2.34
CA VAL A 186 -18.88 30.35 -1.13
C VAL A 186 -17.79 30.22 -0.07
N ASP A 187 -17.61 31.27 0.74
CA ASP A 187 -16.59 31.30 1.80
C ASP A 187 -16.94 30.38 2.99
N GLU A 188 -18.21 30.03 3.16
CA GLU A 188 -18.71 29.14 4.21
C GLU A 188 -18.96 27.72 3.70
N ARG A 189 -18.95 26.75 4.62
CA ARG A 189 -19.24 25.35 4.29
C ARG A 189 -20.69 25.19 3.81
N TYR A 190 -20.83 24.84 2.54
CA TYR A 190 -22.08 24.60 1.85
C TYR A 190 -22.32 23.11 1.64
N LYS A 191 -23.56 22.66 1.81
CA LYS A 191 -23.96 21.27 1.56
C LYS A 191 -24.84 21.22 0.31
N ALA A 192 -24.41 20.48 -0.69
CA ALA A 192 -25.24 20.13 -1.84
C ALA A 192 -25.82 18.73 -1.65
N GLU A 193 -27.11 18.56 -1.94
CA GLU A 193 -27.79 17.28 -1.88
C GLU A 193 -28.61 17.08 -3.14
N VAL A 194 -28.49 15.89 -3.70
CA VAL A 194 -29.19 15.47 -4.91
C VAL A 194 -29.96 14.21 -4.58
N TYR A 195 -31.22 14.16 -5.00
CA TYR A 195 -32.11 13.04 -4.79
C TYR A 195 -32.41 12.36 -6.12
N PHE A 196 -32.48 11.03 -6.10
CA PHE A 196 -32.86 10.23 -7.25
C PHE A 196 -33.95 9.21 -6.92
N GLU A 197 -34.87 9.02 -7.88
CA GLU A 197 -35.99 8.08 -7.80
C GLU A 197 -35.94 7.06 -8.94
N SER A 198 -36.54 5.89 -8.71
CA SER A 198 -36.72 4.84 -9.73
C SER A 198 -35.42 4.17 -10.22
N LEU A 199 -34.36 4.10 -9.39
CA LEU A 199 -33.18 3.32 -9.74
C LEU A 199 -33.48 1.82 -9.65
N HIS A 200 -33.49 1.14 -10.79
CA HIS A 200 -33.66 -0.31 -10.87
C HIS A 200 -32.33 -1.03 -10.63
N THR A 201 -31.96 -1.24 -9.37
CA THR A 201 -30.65 -1.77 -8.94
C THR A 201 -30.24 -3.13 -9.54
N GLU A 202 -31.20 -3.89 -10.10
CA GLU A 202 -30.95 -5.16 -10.78
C GLU A 202 -30.49 -5.01 -12.24
N LYS A 203 -30.73 -3.84 -12.84
CA LYS A 203 -30.48 -3.54 -14.26
C LYS A 203 -29.68 -2.27 -14.50
N GLN A 204 -29.60 -1.39 -13.50
CA GLN A 204 -29.03 -0.06 -13.61
C GLN A 204 -27.91 0.15 -12.58
N MET A 205 -26.93 0.96 -12.95
CA MET A 205 -25.82 1.35 -12.09
C MET A 205 -25.68 2.88 -12.05
N LEU A 206 -25.58 3.41 -10.85
CA LEU A 206 -25.31 4.83 -10.59
C LEU A 206 -23.81 5.07 -10.51
N LEU A 207 -23.25 5.81 -11.46
CA LEU A 207 -21.88 6.32 -11.36
C LEU A 207 -21.91 7.74 -10.83
N TYR A 208 -21.08 8.05 -9.84
CA TYR A 208 -21.01 9.39 -9.28
C TYR A 208 -19.59 9.82 -8.95
N PHE A 209 -19.36 11.12 -8.99
CA PHE A 209 -18.06 11.74 -8.73
C PHE A 209 -18.23 12.99 -7.86
N ASN A 210 -17.32 13.17 -6.89
CA ASN A 210 -17.30 14.29 -5.95
C ASN A 210 -18.53 14.32 -5.01
N PHE A 211 -18.93 13.14 -4.51
CA PHE A 211 -19.92 12.99 -3.44
C PHE A 211 -19.34 12.23 -2.27
N ASN A 212 -19.62 12.68 -1.05
CA ASN A 212 -19.06 12.14 0.19
C ASN A 212 -20.13 11.57 1.15
N SER A 213 -21.38 11.50 0.70
CA SER A 213 -22.43 10.72 1.37
C SER A 213 -23.37 10.09 0.35
N PHE A 214 -23.80 8.86 0.64
CA PHE A 214 -24.73 8.08 -0.18
C PHE A 214 -25.76 7.39 0.72
N GLU A 215 -27.03 7.48 0.35
CA GLU A 215 -28.15 6.78 0.96
C GLU A 215 -28.98 6.13 -0.15
N LEU A 216 -29.34 4.86 0.00
CA LEU A 216 -30.23 4.14 -0.93
C LEU A 216 -31.15 3.23 -0.14
N ASN A 217 -32.45 3.25 -0.47
CA ASN A 217 -33.42 2.35 0.11
C ASN A 217 -33.83 1.23 -0.86
N ASN A 218 -34.56 0.24 -0.34
CA ASN A 218 -34.98 -0.94 -1.09
C ASN A 218 -35.98 -0.66 -2.24
N LYS A 219 -36.42 0.59 -2.42
CA LYS A 219 -37.33 1.01 -3.50
C LYS A 219 -36.60 1.73 -4.63
N GLY A 220 -35.26 1.74 -4.65
CA GLY A 220 -34.49 2.45 -5.67
C GLY A 220 -34.50 3.97 -5.50
N ILE A 221 -34.87 4.44 -4.30
CA ILE A 221 -34.89 5.85 -3.92
C ILE A 221 -33.62 6.13 -3.12
N GLY A 222 -32.87 7.15 -3.51
CA GLY A 222 -31.63 7.49 -2.83
C GLY A 222 -31.26 8.96 -2.87
N LYS A 223 -30.20 9.28 -2.13
CA LYS A 223 -29.69 10.63 -1.96
C LYS A 223 -28.17 10.59 -1.98
N LEU A 224 -27.59 11.51 -2.74
CA LEU A 224 -26.18 11.82 -2.74
C LEU A 224 -25.96 13.18 -2.10
N GLY A 225 -24.88 13.32 -1.33
CA GLY A 225 -24.52 14.58 -0.69
C GLY A 225 -23.04 14.90 -0.84
N THR A 226 -22.75 16.17 -1.02
CA THR A 226 -21.39 16.70 -1.08
C THR A 226 -21.26 18.00 -0.28
N TRP A 227 -20.03 18.34 0.09
CA TRP A 227 -19.71 19.57 0.80
C TRP A 227 -18.78 20.42 -0.09
N SER A 228 -19.11 21.70 -0.27
CA SER A 228 -18.25 22.70 -0.90
C SER A 228 -18.01 23.87 0.05
N GLY A 229 -17.01 24.71 -0.23
CA GLY A 229 -16.78 25.93 0.55
C GLY A 229 -15.89 25.73 1.78
N MET A 230 -14.62 26.11 1.62
CA MET A 230 -13.66 26.55 2.64
C MET A 230 -12.42 26.99 1.86
N LYS A 231 -12.02 28.27 1.92
CA LYS A 231 -10.82 28.81 1.23
C LYS A 231 -9.51 28.01 1.48
N SER A 232 -9.48 27.20 2.53
CA SER A 232 -8.32 26.40 2.97
C SER A 232 -8.36 24.94 2.51
N ILE A 233 -9.45 24.48 1.90
CA ILE A 233 -9.54 23.16 1.26
C ILE A 233 -9.74 23.46 -0.22
N PRO A 234 -8.77 23.17 -1.10
CA PRO A 234 -8.96 23.24 -2.53
C PRO A 234 -10.01 22.20 -2.94
N SER A 235 -11.30 22.50 -2.75
CA SER A 235 -12.38 21.76 -3.38
C SER A 235 -12.47 22.29 -4.82
N ASP A 236 -11.49 21.92 -5.64
CA ASP A 236 -11.38 22.34 -7.05
C ASP A 236 -12.56 21.88 -7.90
N TYR A 237 -13.35 20.96 -7.38
CA TYR A 237 -14.59 20.57 -7.97
C TYR A 237 -15.67 21.59 -7.62
N ASP A 238 -15.82 22.60 -8.46
CA ASP A 238 -17.03 23.42 -8.55
C ASP A 238 -18.21 22.65 -9.18
N LYS A 239 -18.07 21.33 -9.35
CA LYS A 239 -19.02 20.44 -9.98
C LYS A 239 -19.08 19.11 -9.23
N ALA A 240 -20.28 18.54 -9.12
CA ALA A 240 -20.48 17.13 -8.81
C ALA A 240 -21.20 16.46 -9.98
N ILE A 241 -20.85 15.22 -10.29
CA ILE A 241 -21.27 14.58 -11.55
C ILE A 241 -21.94 13.24 -11.28
N ILE A 242 -23.04 12.99 -11.98
CA ILE A 242 -23.80 11.74 -11.91
C ILE A 242 -24.07 11.25 -13.34
N THR A 243 -23.95 9.95 -13.55
CA THR A 243 -24.53 9.28 -14.73
C THR A 243 -25.14 7.93 -14.32
N ILE A 244 -26.03 7.42 -15.16
CA ILE A 244 -26.72 6.15 -14.91
C ILE A 244 -26.53 5.27 -16.14
N LEU A 245 -26.06 4.05 -15.88
CA LEU A 245 -25.82 3.03 -16.89
C LEU A 245 -26.87 1.93 -16.79
N GLY A 246 -27.08 1.20 -17.89
CA GLY A 246 -27.96 0.02 -17.93
C GLY A 246 -29.27 0.27 -18.70
N ASP A 247 -30.27 -0.55 -18.40
CA ASP A 247 -31.57 -0.50 -19.09
C ASP A 247 -32.39 0.72 -18.64
N LEU A 248 -32.53 1.71 -19.52
CA LEU A 248 -33.20 3.00 -19.24
C LEU A 248 -34.68 3.00 -19.70
N GLU A 249 -35.40 1.90 -19.48
CA GLU A 249 -36.86 1.81 -19.77
C GLU A 249 -37.67 2.92 -19.08
N GLU A 250 -37.21 3.40 -17.92
CA GLU A 250 -37.75 4.56 -17.20
C GLU A 250 -36.61 5.55 -16.87
N ASP A 251 -36.85 6.84 -17.11
CA ASP A 251 -35.90 7.90 -16.76
C ASP A 251 -35.81 8.04 -15.23
N VAL A 252 -34.59 7.87 -14.70
CA VAL A 252 -34.31 8.19 -13.30
C VAL A 252 -34.39 9.70 -13.11
N ILE A 253 -35.25 10.13 -12.19
CA ILE A 253 -35.46 11.54 -11.91
C ILE A 253 -34.37 12.01 -10.95
N ILE A 254 -33.58 13.00 -11.36
CA ILE A 254 -32.53 13.61 -10.54
C ILE A 254 -32.92 15.04 -10.20
N ASN A 255 -33.10 15.32 -8.90
CA ASN A 255 -33.50 16.63 -8.41
C ASN A 255 -32.51 17.15 -7.36
N SER A 256 -32.14 18.42 -7.47
CA SER A 256 -31.38 19.09 -6.42
C SER A 256 -32.31 19.45 -5.25
N VAL A 257 -31.89 19.14 -4.03
CA VAL A 257 -32.62 19.48 -2.80
C VAL A 257 -32.30 20.92 -2.35
N THR A 258 -31.11 21.42 -2.70
CA THR A 258 -30.59 22.70 -2.23
C THR A 258 -30.54 23.78 -3.33
N ASN A 259 -31.39 23.64 -4.35
CA ASN A 259 -31.60 24.54 -5.50
C ASN A 259 -30.33 24.83 -6.33
N GLN A 260 -29.45 23.84 -6.51
CA GLN A 260 -28.36 23.94 -7.47
C GLN A 260 -28.86 23.92 -8.92
N GLU A 261 -28.11 24.60 -9.78
CA GLU A 261 -28.23 24.43 -11.21
C GLU A 261 -27.71 23.04 -11.61
N ILE A 262 -28.54 22.30 -12.35
CA ILE A 262 -28.17 21.01 -12.93
C ILE A 262 -28.17 21.17 -14.44
N SER A 263 -27.03 20.97 -15.08
CA SER A 263 -26.92 20.87 -16.54
C SER A 263 -26.83 19.41 -16.96
N VAL A 264 -27.56 19.03 -18.00
CA VAL A 264 -27.57 17.67 -18.55
C VAL A 264 -27.00 17.69 -19.96
N VAL A 265 -26.03 16.81 -20.23
CA VAL A 265 -25.40 16.64 -21.54
C VAL A 265 -25.34 15.15 -21.87
N GLU A 266 -25.62 14.79 -23.12
CA GLU A 266 -25.38 13.45 -23.63
C GLU A 266 -24.00 13.34 -24.27
N LYS A 267 -23.27 12.27 -23.94
CA LYS A 267 -21.97 11.94 -24.52
C LYS A 267 -21.76 10.43 -24.48
N SER A 268 -20.78 9.91 -25.23
CA SER A 268 -20.43 8.49 -25.12
C SER A 268 -19.86 8.18 -23.74
N LEU A 269 -20.03 6.94 -23.28
CA LEU A 269 -19.45 6.46 -22.02
C LEU A 269 -17.93 6.66 -22.00
N GLU A 270 -17.26 6.40 -23.11
CA GLU A 270 -15.81 6.65 -23.27
C GLU A 270 -15.45 8.11 -22.97
N GLN A 271 -16.12 9.05 -23.63
CA GLN A 271 -15.84 10.47 -23.47
C GLN A 271 -16.18 10.94 -22.05
N PHE A 272 -17.24 10.41 -21.45
CA PHE A 272 -17.57 10.68 -20.04
C PHE A 272 -16.44 10.27 -19.09
N LEU A 273 -15.90 9.05 -19.24
CA LEU A 273 -14.82 8.58 -18.38
C LEU A 273 -13.53 9.37 -18.61
N LEU A 274 -13.21 9.70 -19.86
CA LEU A 274 -12.05 10.55 -20.20
C LEU A 274 -12.18 11.96 -19.58
N ASP A 275 -13.36 12.58 -19.66
CA ASP A 275 -13.60 13.89 -19.05
C ASP A 275 -13.39 13.85 -17.52
N LEU A 276 -13.76 12.76 -16.85
CA LEU A 276 -13.53 12.58 -15.41
C LEU A 276 -12.04 12.38 -15.07
N ILE A 277 -11.30 11.67 -15.92
CA ILE A 277 -9.85 11.53 -15.80
C ILE A 277 -9.20 12.90 -15.93
N ASP A 278 -9.56 13.69 -16.95
CA ASP A 278 -9.01 15.04 -17.14
C ASP A 278 -9.32 15.95 -15.95
N LEU A 279 -10.56 15.91 -15.42
CA LEU A 279 -10.92 16.65 -14.22
C LEU A 279 -10.08 16.25 -13.00
N HIS A 280 -9.78 14.94 -12.85
CA HIS A 280 -8.91 14.46 -11.80
C HIS A 280 -7.47 14.97 -11.95
N LEU A 281 -6.92 14.91 -13.16
CA LEU A 281 -5.55 15.36 -13.44
C LEU A 281 -5.38 16.86 -13.17
N ILE A 282 -6.34 17.68 -13.61
CA ILE A 282 -6.36 19.12 -13.32
C ILE A 282 -6.36 19.37 -11.80
N SER A 283 -7.12 18.57 -11.03
CA SER A 283 -7.13 18.70 -9.57
C SER A 283 -5.77 18.38 -8.93
N LEU A 284 -5.02 17.42 -9.49
CA LEU A 284 -3.67 17.09 -9.01
C LEU A 284 -2.68 18.23 -9.28
N GLU A 285 -2.76 18.87 -10.45
CA GLU A 285 -1.89 20.00 -10.82
C GLU A 285 -2.08 21.22 -9.91
N ASN A 286 -3.31 21.47 -9.46
CA ASN A 286 -3.65 22.63 -8.63
C ASN A 286 -3.31 22.44 -7.14
N TYR A 287 -3.27 21.19 -6.64
CA TYR A 287 -3.16 20.91 -5.21
C TYR A 287 -1.72 20.90 -4.68
N GLU A 288 -0.76 20.36 -5.45
CA GLU A 288 0.59 20.12 -4.96
C GLU A 288 1.66 20.31 -6.05
N HIS A 289 2.63 21.19 -5.78
CA HIS A 289 3.75 21.53 -6.67
C HIS A 289 4.67 20.33 -7.05
N ASP A 290 4.48 19.16 -6.44
CA ASP A 290 5.39 18.00 -6.47
C ASP A 290 4.72 16.67 -6.92
N LYS A 291 3.41 16.69 -7.26
CA LYS A 291 2.61 15.47 -7.54
C LYS A 291 2.25 15.21 -9.00
N SER A 292 2.88 15.93 -9.94
CA SER A 292 3.05 15.41 -11.31
C SER A 292 3.83 14.08 -11.34
N SER A 293 4.30 13.59 -10.19
CA SER A 293 5.08 12.39 -9.94
C SER A 293 4.36 11.04 -10.16
N TYR A 294 3.04 10.99 -10.28
CA TYR A 294 2.27 9.74 -10.48
C TYR A 294 1.91 9.42 -11.94
N ILE A 295 2.09 10.38 -12.85
CA ILE A 295 1.69 10.27 -14.25
C ILE A 295 2.86 9.68 -15.05
N TYR A 296 2.64 8.50 -15.62
CA TYR A 296 3.50 7.85 -16.61
C TYR A 296 2.84 7.87 -17.99
N GLU A 297 3.58 7.53 -19.04
CA GLU A 297 3.18 7.69 -20.46
C GLU A 297 1.79 7.09 -20.77
N ASP A 298 1.42 5.96 -20.15
CA ASP A 298 0.16 5.25 -20.36
C ASP A 298 -0.87 5.40 -19.21
N TYR A 299 -0.66 6.32 -18.25
CA TYR A 299 -1.50 6.46 -17.04
C TYR A 299 -3.00 6.60 -17.36
N ASN A 300 -3.36 7.48 -18.30
CA ASN A 300 -4.77 7.73 -18.64
C ASN A 300 -5.44 6.50 -19.25
N LYS A 301 -4.70 5.77 -20.09
CA LYS A 301 -5.18 4.54 -20.71
C LYS A 301 -5.39 3.45 -19.67
N ASP A 302 -4.44 3.28 -18.76
CA ASP A 302 -4.52 2.28 -17.70
C ASP A 302 -5.63 2.61 -16.70
N LEU A 303 -5.81 3.89 -16.35
CA LEU A 303 -6.91 4.34 -15.51
C LEU A 303 -8.27 4.15 -16.22
N LEU A 304 -8.38 4.45 -17.51
CA LEU A 304 -9.59 4.19 -18.28
C LEU A 304 -9.92 2.70 -18.28
N ASN A 305 -8.96 1.85 -18.63
CA ASN A 305 -9.13 0.38 -18.60
C ASN A 305 -9.56 -0.12 -17.22
N HIS A 306 -8.97 0.42 -16.15
CA HIS A 306 -9.34 0.09 -14.78
C HIS A 306 -10.79 0.51 -14.47
N LEU A 307 -11.20 1.74 -14.81
CA LEU A 307 -12.57 2.22 -14.61
C LEU A 307 -13.59 1.35 -15.37
N VAL A 308 -13.31 1.05 -16.64
CA VAL A 308 -14.16 0.18 -17.47
C VAL A 308 -14.29 -1.20 -16.84
N LYS A 309 -13.19 -1.78 -16.36
CA LYS A 309 -13.18 -3.07 -15.67
C LYS A 309 -13.96 -3.03 -14.35
N GLN A 310 -13.85 -1.97 -13.55
CA GLN A 310 -14.62 -1.81 -12.32
C GLN A 310 -16.12 -1.74 -12.61
N ILE A 311 -16.53 -0.97 -13.61
CA ILE A 311 -17.93 -0.88 -14.05
C ILE A 311 -18.43 -2.24 -14.53
N ASP A 312 -17.69 -2.90 -15.44
CA ASP A 312 -18.06 -4.19 -16.03
C ASP A 312 -18.23 -5.30 -14.96
N ASN A 313 -17.29 -5.37 -14.00
CA ASN A 313 -17.34 -6.33 -12.91
C ASN A 313 -18.51 -6.08 -11.94
N ARG A 314 -18.88 -4.82 -11.71
CA ARG A 314 -19.99 -4.47 -10.83
C ARG A 314 -21.34 -4.78 -11.46
N PHE A 315 -21.44 -4.70 -12.80
CA PHE A 315 -22.60 -5.25 -13.52
C PHE A 315 -22.75 -6.75 -13.28
N ASP A 316 -21.67 -7.53 -13.37
CA ASP A 316 -21.69 -8.97 -13.07
C ASP A 316 -22.13 -9.28 -11.63
N ARG A 317 -21.71 -8.44 -10.67
CA ARG A 317 -22.04 -8.59 -9.25
C ARG A 317 -23.38 -7.99 -8.85
N LYS A 318 -24.06 -7.30 -9.76
CA LYS A 318 -25.28 -6.52 -9.50
C LYS A 318 -25.10 -5.48 -8.38
N GLU A 319 -23.94 -4.84 -8.37
CA GLU A 319 -23.66 -3.73 -7.46
C GLU A 319 -24.17 -2.42 -8.08
N PRO A 320 -25.17 -1.74 -7.49
CA PRO A 320 -25.92 -0.70 -8.20
C PRO A 320 -25.26 0.68 -8.20
N PHE A 321 -24.03 0.80 -7.71
CA PHE A 321 -23.32 2.08 -7.64
C PHE A 321 -21.80 1.94 -7.70
N LEU A 322 -21.14 2.99 -8.18
CA LEU A 322 -19.69 3.15 -8.17
C LEU A 322 -19.33 4.62 -7.95
N SER A 323 -18.56 4.89 -6.88
CA SER A 323 -17.88 6.18 -6.70
C SER A 323 -16.66 6.21 -7.64
N ILE A 324 -16.66 7.07 -8.66
CA ILE A 324 -15.55 7.14 -9.62
C ILE A 324 -14.29 7.66 -8.94
N ASP A 325 -14.39 8.65 -8.07
CA ASP A 325 -13.28 9.20 -7.29
C ASP A 325 -12.77 8.24 -6.21
N GLY A 326 -13.66 7.61 -5.44
CA GLY A 326 -13.30 6.71 -4.34
C GLY A 326 -13.00 5.27 -4.78
N ASP A 327 -13.97 4.62 -5.42
CA ASP A 327 -13.89 3.21 -5.80
C ASP A 327 -13.22 2.98 -7.17
N GLY A 328 -13.09 4.02 -7.99
CA GLY A 328 -12.39 3.98 -9.28
C GLY A 328 -10.95 4.48 -9.14
N ILE A 329 -10.78 5.80 -9.22
CA ILE A 329 -9.51 6.51 -9.28
C ILE A 329 -8.64 6.29 -8.03
N SER A 330 -9.19 6.50 -6.83
CA SER A 330 -8.43 6.28 -5.60
C SER A 330 -8.01 4.82 -5.49
N SER A 331 -8.92 3.88 -5.80
CA SER A 331 -8.59 2.46 -5.82
C SER A 331 -7.46 2.13 -6.80
N PHE A 332 -7.47 2.67 -8.01
CA PHE A 332 -6.41 2.52 -9.01
C PHE A 332 -5.06 3.02 -8.48
N ASN A 333 -5.05 4.19 -7.84
CA ASN A 333 -3.83 4.81 -7.33
C ASN A 333 -3.19 4.00 -6.21
N PHE A 334 -3.98 3.33 -5.37
CA PHE A 334 -3.48 2.49 -4.28
C PHE A 334 -3.30 1.03 -4.68
N GLU A 335 -3.81 0.60 -5.83
CA GLU A 335 -3.73 -0.79 -6.27
C GLU A 335 -2.31 -1.17 -6.69
N THR A 336 -1.75 -2.11 -5.93
CA THR A 336 -0.47 -2.75 -6.23
C THR A 336 -0.55 -3.52 -7.54
N TYR A 337 0.46 -3.36 -8.40
CA TYR A 337 0.56 -4.04 -9.68
C TYR A 337 1.98 -4.52 -9.97
N LEU A 338 2.06 -5.58 -10.76
CA LEU A 338 3.27 -6.02 -11.43
C LEU A 338 3.44 -5.22 -12.72
N GLY A 339 4.56 -4.51 -12.83
CA GLY A 339 4.95 -3.77 -14.01
C GLY A 339 6.34 -4.16 -14.50
N ALA A 340 6.76 -3.56 -15.60
CA ALA A 340 8.07 -3.77 -16.18
C ALA A 340 8.59 -2.52 -16.89
N PHE A 341 9.89 -2.26 -16.78
CA PHE A 341 10.61 -1.39 -17.72
C PHE A 341 11.12 -2.22 -18.88
N ILE A 342 10.85 -1.74 -20.09
CA ILE A 342 11.33 -2.35 -21.34
C ILE A 342 12.24 -1.35 -22.03
N TYR A 343 13.44 -1.79 -22.35
CA TYR A 343 14.46 -1.01 -23.04
C TYR A 343 15.30 -1.92 -23.92
N ALA A 344 16.10 -1.34 -24.79
CA ALA A 344 16.96 -2.11 -25.67
C ALA A 344 18.39 -1.58 -25.65
N ILE A 345 19.35 -2.49 -25.76
CA ILE A 345 20.77 -2.18 -25.78
C ILE A 345 21.38 -2.80 -27.03
N ASP A 346 22.16 -2.01 -27.76
CA ASP A 346 22.94 -2.47 -28.90
C ASP A 346 24.27 -3.04 -28.40
N PHE A 347 24.59 -4.26 -28.84
CA PHE A 347 25.85 -4.93 -28.57
C PHE A 347 26.58 -5.21 -29.88
N GLU A 348 27.82 -4.76 -29.99
CA GLU A 348 28.71 -5.17 -31.08
C GLU A 348 29.21 -6.62 -30.87
N PRO A 349 29.70 -7.32 -31.91
CA PRO A 349 30.25 -8.66 -31.76
C PRO A 349 31.39 -8.70 -30.72
N ASN A 350 31.33 -9.63 -29.76
CA ASN A 350 32.34 -9.79 -28.71
C ASN A 350 32.55 -8.56 -27.80
N ASP A 351 31.63 -7.60 -27.82
CA ASP A 351 31.70 -6.41 -26.98
C ASP A 351 31.23 -6.68 -25.56
N VAL A 352 31.75 -5.89 -24.62
CA VAL A 352 31.38 -5.92 -23.21
C VAL A 352 30.74 -4.59 -22.84
N VAL A 353 29.48 -4.64 -22.42
CA VAL A 353 28.69 -3.47 -22.03
C VAL A 353 28.41 -3.53 -20.54
N ASN A 354 28.67 -2.42 -19.84
CA ASN A 354 28.30 -2.25 -18.44
C ASN A 354 26.89 -1.67 -18.35
N VAL A 355 25.92 -2.48 -17.95
CA VAL A 355 24.54 -2.05 -17.75
C VAL A 355 24.32 -1.76 -16.28
N THR A 356 23.88 -0.58 -15.92
CA THR A 356 23.63 -0.19 -14.52
C THR A 356 22.17 0.21 -14.34
N ILE A 357 21.53 -0.36 -13.31
CA ILE A 357 20.22 0.07 -12.82
C ILE A 357 20.37 0.59 -11.40
N GLU A 358 19.82 1.77 -11.14
CA GLU A 358 19.80 2.42 -9.83
C GLU A 358 18.37 2.78 -9.46
N TYR A 359 17.97 2.48 -8.22
CA TYR A 359 16.64 2.80 -7.70
C TYR A 359 16.60 2.75 -6.16
N GLU A 360 15.49 3.20 -5.58
CA GLU A 360 15.23 3.10 -4.14
C GLU A 360 14.36 1.88 -3.83
N MET A 361 14.81 1.07 -2.87
CA MET A 361 14.10 -0.09 -2.37
C MET A 361 13.63 0.15 -0.94
N LEU A 362 12.36 -0.14 -0.66
CA LEU A 362 11.79 -0.09 0.69
C LEU A 362 12.03 -1.40 1.45
N ALA A 363 12.27 -1.28 2.75
CA ALA A 363 12.50 -2.42 3.64
C ALA A 363 11.22 -2.91 4.30
N THR A 364 10.99 -4.22 4.26
CA THR A 364 9.97 -4.86 5.11
C THR A 364 10.37 -4.69 6.57
N SER A 365 9.52 -4.03 7.35
CA SER A 365 9.74 -3.79 8.77
C SER A 365 9.01 -4.83 9.62
N ASP A 366 9.74 -5.66 10.37
CA ASP A 366 9.15 -6.68 11.24
C ASP A 366 9.62 -6.56 12.70
N ARG A 367 8.67 -6.59 13.63
CA ARG A 367 8.93 -6.64 15.07
C ARG A 367 8.18 -7.76 15.80
N ARG A 368 7.75 -8.81 15.10
CA ARG A 368 7.10 -9.96 15.76
C ARG A 368 8.06 -10.74 16.65
N THR A 369 9.31 -10.82 16.24
CA THR A 369 10.34 -11.61 16.94
C THR A 369 11.39 -10.77 17.67
N THR A 370 11.31 -9.45 17.57
CA THR A 370 12.27 -8.46 18.11
C THR A 370 11.56 -7.39 18.94
N LEU A 371 12.29 -6.59 19.74
CA LEU A 371 11.67 -5.48 20.49
C LEU A 371 11.39 -4.25 19.61
N ASP A 372 12.28 -3.99 18.66
CA ASP A 372 12.16 -2.94 17.65
C ASP A 372 12.05 -3.55 16.26
N PHE A 373 11.71 -2.74 15.25
CA PHE A 373 11.63 -3.24 13.88
C PHE A 373 13.01 -3.66 13.38
N SER A 374 13.10 -4.86 12.84
CA SER A 374 14.14 -5.27 11.90
C SER A 374 13.78 -4.83 10.49
N LYS A 375 14.77 -4.69 9.60
CA LYS A 375 14.59 -4.25 8.22
C LYS A 375 15.03 -5.35 7.27
N MET A 376 14.10 -5.86 6.48
CA MET A 376 14.35 -6.94 5.53
C MET A 376 14.28 -6.43 4.10
N PHE A 377 15.29 -6.76 3.31
CA PHE A 377 15.34 -6.52 1.87
C PHE A 377 15.35 -7.86 1.14
N LEU A 378 14.51 -7.99 0.11
CA LEU A 378 14.39 -9.18 -0.74
C LEU A 378 14.63 -8.83 -2.21
N TYR A 379 15.61 -9.48 -2.82
CA TYR A 379 16.05 -9.29 -4.20
C TYR A 379 15.97 -10.62 -4.96
N LEU A 380 15.12 -10.68 -5.97
CA LEU A 380 14.84 -11.87 -6.75
C LEU A 380 15.89 -12.03 -7.86
N LEU A 381 16.73 -13.06 -7.72
CA LEU A 381 17.85 -13.39 -8.60
C LEU A 381 17.42 -14.30 -9.76
N ASN A 382 16.34 -15.06 -9.57
CA ASN A 382 15.87 -16.04 -10.55
C ASN A 382 15.68 -15.50 -12.00
N PRO A 383 15.22 -14.26 -12.25
CA PRO A 383 15.12 -13.74 -13.62
C PRO A 383 16.42 -13.81 -14.44
N ALA A 384 17.58 -13.74 -13.79
CA ALA A 384 18.88 -13.83 -14.47
C ALA A 384 19.18 -15.21 -15.07
N SER A 385 18.44 -16.26 -14.68
CA SER A 385 18.54 -17.60 -15.28
C SER A 385 18.19 -17.65 -16.77
N LYS A 386 17.65 -16.55 -17.31
CA LYS A 386 17.29 -16.39 -18.71
C LYS A 386 18.45 -15.92 -19.61
N TRP A 387 19.54 -15.45 -19.02
CA TRP A 387 20.77 -15.18 -19.77
C TRP A 387 21.42 -16.47 -20.25
N LYS A 388 22.26 -16.38 -21.28
CA LYS A 388 22.96 -17.55 -21.82
C LYS A 388 23.82 -18.24 -20.76
N ASP A 389 24.52 -17.43 -19.98
CA ASP A 389 25.32 -17.84 -18.83
C ASP A 389 25.39 -16.70 -17.81
N PHE A 390 25.70 -17.04 -16.56
CA PHE A 390 25.85 -16.10 -15.46
C PHE A 390 27.13 -16.43 -14.68
N GLY A 391 28.08 -15.50 -14.70
CA GLY A 391 29.38 -15.58 -14.05
C GLY A 391 29.33 -15.19 -12.57
N GLU A 392 30.06 -14.17 -12.17
CA GLU A 392 30.20 -13.82 -10.74
C GLU A 392 29.07 -12.92 -10.24
N LEU A 393 28.45 -13.26 -9.10
CA LEU A 393 27.64 -12.33 -8.31
C LEU A 393 28.47 -11.78 -7.14
N LYS A 394 28.70 -10.47 -7.11
CA LYS A 394 29.31 -9.77 -5.98
C LYS A 394 28.27 -8.94 -5.26
N ILE A 395 28.12 -9.19 -3.96
CA ILE A 395 27.16 -8.49 -3.10
C ILE A 395 27.89 -7.55 -2.15
N GLU A 396 27.35 -6.35 -1.97
CA GLU A 396 27.77 -5.39 -0.97
C GLU A 396 26.56 -4.78 -0.25
N VAL A 397 26.59 -4.79 1.08
CA VAL A 397 25.56 -4.22 1.94
C VAL A 397 26.22 -3.20 2.87
N ILE A 398 25.83 -1.94 2.74
CA ILE A 398 26.30 -0.80 3.55
C ILE A 398 25.19 -0.45 4.55
N PRO A 399 25.28 -0.87 5.81
CA PRO A 399 24.20 -0.70 6.79
C PRO A 399 23.98 0.75 7.21
N ASN A 400 22.76 1.04 7.68
CA ASN A 400 22.42 2.29 8.36
C ASN A 400 22.98 2.30 9.79
N GLU A 401 23.29 3.48 10.34
CA GLU A 401 23.73 3.62 11.74
C GLU A 401 22.70 3.10 12.77
N ASN A 402 21.40 3.22 12.49
CA ASN A 402 20.33 2.74 13.36
C ASN A 402 20.15 1.21 13.27
N TYR A 403 20.58 0.60 12.17
CA TYR A 403 20.46 -0.82 11.89
C TYR A 403 21.79 -1.41 11.39
N PRO A 404 22.88 -1.36 12.18
CA PRO A 404 24.23 -1.59 11.66
C PRO A 404 24.62 -3.08 11.55
N PHE A 405 23.73 -3.99 11.95
CA PHE A 405 24.04 -5.42 12.00
C PHE A 405 23.14 -6.23 11.07
N VAL A 406 23.73 -6.96 10.13
CA VAL A 406 23.03 -8.01 9.39
C VAL A 406 22.92 -9.22 10.32
N ILE A 407 21.69 -9.57 10.71
CA ILE A 407 21.40 -10.66 11.67
C ILE A 407 20.89 -11.93 10.99
N SER A 408 20.51 -11.85 9.72
CA SER A 408 20.05 -12.97 8.89
C SER A 408 20.29 -12.65 7.42
N SER A 409 20.63 -13.65 6.61
CA SER A 409 20.71 -13.55 5.15
C SER A 409 20.59 -14.94 4.52
N SER A 410 20.02 -15.05 3.32
CA SER A 410 20.00 -16.31 2.56
C SER A 410 21.39 -16.69 2.05
N LEU A 411 22.22 -15.70 1.72
CA LEU A 411 23.58 -15.92 1.25
C LEU A 411 24.59 -15.50 2.33
N PRO A 412 25.69 -16.25 2.52
CA PRO A 412 26.68 -15.90 3.54
C PRO A 412 27.33 -14.56 3.22
N LEU A 413 27.35 -13.64 4.19
CA LEU A 413 28.00 -12.34 4.06
C LEU A 413 29.10 -12.18 5.11
N LEU A 414 30.23 -11.59 4.71
CA LEU A 414 31.36 -11.32 5.61
C LEU A 414 31.37 -9.85 5.98
N LYS A 415 31.32 -9.56 7.29
CA LYS A 415 31.47 -8.20 7.82
C LYS A 415 32.94 -7.79 7.79
N ASN A 416 33.23 -6.66 7.17
CA ASN A 416 34.50 -5.98 7.31
C ASN A 416 34.54 -5.29 8.69
N SER A 417 35.49 -5.67 9.54
CA SER A 417 35.63 -5.15 10.91
C SER A 417 35.98 -3.66 10.99
N GLU A 418 36.59 -3.09 9.95
CA GLU A 418 37.00 -1.68 9.91
C GLU A 418 35.89 -0.77 9.40
N THR A 419 35.18 -1.19 8.34
CA THR A 419 34.16 -0.36 7.69
C THR A 419 32.73 -0.68 8.14
N GLY A 420 32.49 -1.86 8.72
CA GLY A 420 31.15 -2.34 9.04
C GLY A 420 30.34 -2.82 7.83
N ILE A 421 30.90 -2.74 6.62
CA ILE A 421 30.28 -3.18 5.36
C ILE A 421 30.28 -4.71 5.28
N TYR A 422 29.20 -5.29 4.76
CA TYR A 422 29.07 -6.73 4.55
C TYR A 422 29.25 -7.04 3.07
N THR A 423 30.09 -8.01 2.72
CA THR A 423 30.34 -8.38 1.32
C THR A 423 30.59 -9.87 1.16
N ASN A 424 30.28 -10.40 -0.02
CA ASN A 424 30.76 -11.69 -0.49
C ASN A 424 30.68 -11.78 -2.02
N SER A 425 31.31 -12.81 -2.59
CA SER A 425 31.26 -13.11 -4.02
C SER A 425 30.93 -14.58 -4.24
N PHE A 426 30.13 -14.84 -5.27
CA PHE A 426 29.61 -16.16 -5.61
C PHE A 426 29.90 -16.44 -7.08
N GLU A 427 30.44 -17.63 -7.35
CA GLU A 427 30.56 -18.13 -8.72
C GLU A 427 29.21 -18.68 -9.18
N GLY A 428 28.72 -18.20 -10.32
CA GLY A 428 27.43 -18.56 -10.86
C GLY A 428 26.26 -17.80 -10.22
N LEU A 429 25.07 -18.01 -10.80
CA LEU A 429 23.81 -17.58 -10.21
C LEU A 429 23.43 -18.50 -9.04
N PRO A 430 23.22 -17.96 -7.81
CA PRO A 430 22.74 -18.77 -6.69
C PRO A 430 21.36 -19.40 -6.95
N GLU A 431 21.12 -20.58 -6.37
CA GLU A 431 19.82 -21.28 -6.48
C GLU A 431 18.67 -20.55 -5.74
N GLU A 432 19.01 -19.85 -4.66
CA GLU A 432 18.07 -19.11 -3.82
C GLU A 432 18.15 -17.61 -4.09
N ASP A 433 17.01 -16.92 -3.93
CA ASP A 433 16.95 -15.47 -4.03
C ASP A 433 17.67 -14.81 -2.84
N PHE A 434 18.17 -13.59 -3.05
CA PHE A 434 18.93 -12.89 -2.03
C PHE A 434 18.00 -12.14 -1.07
N TYR A 435 18.11 -12.41 0.22
CA TYR A 435 17.56 -11.53 1.25
C TYR A 435 18.58 -11.29 2.35
N PHE A 436 18.42 -10.17 3.05
CA PHE A 436 19.12 -9.92 4.31
C PHE A 436 18.24 -9.12 5.25
N VAL A 437 18.52 -9.26 6.54
CA VAL A 437 17.80 -8.58 7.63
C VAL A 437 18.79 -7.80 8.47
N THR A 438 18.59 -6.50 8.60
CA THR A 438 19.35 -5.64 9.50
C THR A 438 18.62 -5.37 10.81
N TYR A 439 19.39 -5.19 11.88
CA TYR A 439 18.88 -4.87 13.21
C TYR A 439 19.85 -3.98 14.00
N LYS A 440 19.33 -3.32 15.04
CA LYS A 440 20.10 -2.42 15.91
C LYS A 440 21.16 -3.12 16.77
N THR A 441 21.07 -4.44 16.96
CA THR A 441 22.04 -5.24 17.73
C THR A 441 22.42 -6.53 16.99
N GLU A 442 23.65 -7.03 17.17
CA GLU A 442 24.13 -8.28 16.53
C GLU A 442 23.28 -9.50 16.84
N LYS A 443 22.66 -9.52 18.02
CA LYS A 443 21.75 -10.57 18.44
C LYS A 443 20.45 -9.95 18.93
N PRO A 444 19.29 -10.39 18.43
CA PRO A 444 18.00 -9.97 18.96
C PRO A 444 17.84 -10.26 20.45
N GLU A 445 16.94 -9.51 21.11
CA GLU A 445 16.69 -9.70 22.52
C GLU A 445 16.02 -11.06 22.81
N PRO A 446 16.45 -11.75 23.88
CA PRO A 446 15.88 -13.05 24.24
C PRO A 446 14.38 -12.94 24.53
N PRO A 447 13.59 -14.02 24.28
CA PRO A 447 12.14 -14.02 24.45
C PRO A 447 11.65 -13.54 25.83
N ILE A 448 12.44 -13.80 26.88
CA ILE A 448 12.12 -13.41 28.27
C ILE A 448 12.01 -11.89 28.41
N ILE A 449 12.95 -11.13 27.83
CA ILE A 449 12.94 -9.66 27.88
C ILE A 449 11.74 -9.11 27.10
N ARG A 450 11.36 -9.77 26.00
CA ARG A 450 10.15 -9.44 25.24
C ARG A 450 8.87 -9.64 26.06
N GLY A 451 8.78 -10.74 26.81
CA GLY A 451 7.67 -11.00 27.73
C GLY A 451 7.57 -9.98 28.87
N LEU A 452 8.70 -9.45 29.35
CA LEU A 452 8.73 -8.40 30.36
C LEU A 452 8.15 -7.06 29.87
N ARG A 453 8.06 -6.81 28.56
CA ARG A 453 7.39 -5.62 28.02
C ARG A 453 5.89 -5.62 28.32
N ILE A 454 5.28 -6.78 28.51
CA ILE A 454 3.88 -6.95 28.90
C ILE A 454 3.72 -6.75 30.43
N LEU A 455 4.81 -6.87 31.20
CA LEU A 455 4.76 -6.81 32.67
C LEU A 455 4.24 -5.48 33.22
N PRO A 456 4.59 -4.29 32.70
CA PRO A 456 3.95 -3.05 33.09
C PRO A 456 2.44 -3.09 32.90
N TYR A 457 1.94 -3.69 31.81
CA TYR A 457 0.51 -3.84 31.55
C TYR A 457 -0.14 -4.82 32.54
N ILE A 458 0.50 -5.97 32.80
CA ILE A 458 0.02 -6.95 33.79
C ILE A 458 0.00 -6.35 35.20
N LEU A 459 1.10 -5.71 35.62
CA LEU A 459 1.19 -5.02 36.90
C LEU A 459 0.15 -3.90 36.98
N TYR A 460 -0.07 -3.17 35.90
CA TYR A 460 -1.11 -2.15 35.81
C TYR A 460 -2.52 -2.73 36.00
N PHE A 461 -2.84 -3.88 35.40
CA PHE A 461 -4.11 -4.57 35.61
C PHE A 461 -4.25 -5.14 37.03
N ILE A 462 -3.17 -5.66 37.62
CA ILE A 462 -3.19 -6.31 38.94
C ILE A 462 -3.16 -5.28 40.08
N PHE A 463 -2.53 -4.12 39.89
CA PHE A 463 -2.33 -3.11 40.93
C PHE A 463 -3.63 -2.62 41.58
N PRO A 464 -4.73 -2.31 40.85
CA PRO A 464 -6.03 -1.99 41.45
C PRO A 464 -6.56 -3.11 42.35
N PHE A 465 -6.40 -4.37 41.95
CA PHE A 465 -6.83 -5.51 42.77
C PHE A 465 -6.00 -5.63 44.06
N ILE A 466 -4.69 -5.38 43.98
CA ILE A 466 -3.82 -5.35 45.17
C ILE A 466 -4.26 -4.23 46.13
N VAL A 467 -4.56 -3.03 45.62
CA VAL A 467 -5.03 -1.90 46.43
C VAL A 467 -6.39 -2.21 47.07
N ILE A 468 -7.33 -2.81 46.33
CA ILE A 468 -8.63 -3.24 46.88
C ILE A 468 -8.42 -4.28 47.98
N LEU A 469 -7.55 -5.28 47.76
CA LEU A 469 -7.27 -6.32 48.73
C LEU A 469 -6.65 -5.75 50.02
N LEU A 470 -5.75 -4.76 49.91
CA LEU A 470 -5.20 -4.02 51.05
C LEU A 470 -6.27 -3.21 51.79
N ILE A 471 -7.16 -2.50 51.09
CA ILE A 471 -8.27 -1.76 51.71
C ILE A 471 -9.21 -2.71 52.46
N CYS A 472 -9.59 -3.84 51.84
CA CYS A 472 -10.40 -4.87 52.47
C CYS A 472 -9.72 -5.44 53.72
N LEU A 473 -8.41 -5.69 53.67
CA LEU A 473 -7.63 -6.16 54.81
C LEU A 473 -7.65 -5.15 55.97
N VAL A 474 -7.42 -3.86 55.68
CA VAL A 474 -7.46 -2.78 56.68
C VAL A 474 -8.86 -2.66 57.30
N LEU A 475 -9.92 -2.69 56.49
CA LEU A 475 -11.30 -2.66 56.97
C LEU A 475 -11.61 -3.87 57.86
N LEU A 476 -11.21 -5.08 57.46
CA LEU A 476 -11.38 -6.30 58.27
C LEU A 476 -10.68 -6.20 59.62
N LEU A 477 -9.44 -5.69 59.65
CA LEU A 477 -8.68 -5.46 60.88
C LEU A 477 -9.34 -4.40 61.76
N TYR A 478 -9.84 -3.31 61.17
CA TYR A 478 -10.60 -2.28 61.87
C TYR A 478 -11.87 -2.84 62.51
N PHE A 479 -12.70 -3.57 61.75
CA PHE A 479 -13.92 -4.19 62.26
C PHE A 479 -13.65 -5.24 63.36
N LYS A 480 -12.57 -6.02 63.25
CA LYS A 480 -12.12 -6.91 64.33
C LYS A 480 -11.78 -6.14 65.61
N LYS A 481 -11.08 -5.01 65.50
CA LYS A 481 -10.72 -4.16 66.64
C LYS A 481 -11.95 -3.53 67.29
N VAL A 482 -12.89 -3.00 66.50
CA VAL A 482 -14.15 -2.43 66.98
C VAL A 482 -15.03 -3.49 67.64
N LYS A 483 -15.14 -4.70 67.07
CA LYS A 483 -15.89 -5.82 67.67
C LYS A 483 -15.27 -6.25 69.01
N LYS A 484 -13.93 -6.30 69.11
CA LYS A 484 -13.22 -6.57 70.37
C LYS A 484 -13.49 -5.49 71.42
N TYR A 485 -13.44 -4.21 71.04
CA TYR A 485 -13.74 -3.09 71.94
C TYR A 485 -15.20 -3.09 72.44
N ASN A 486 -16.16 -3.35 71.56
CA ASN A 486 -17.58 -3.43 71.92
C ASN A 486 -17.92 -4.66 72.78
N ASN A 487 -17.16 -5.75 72.66
CA ASN A 487 -17.30 -6.93 73.54
C ASN A 487 -16.67 -6.70 74.93
N ILE A 488 -15.67 -5.83 75.04
CA ILE A 488 -15.06 -5.45 76.33
C ILE A 488 -15.99 -4.50 77.11
N ASN A 489 -16.65 -3.55 76.43
CA ASN A 489 -17.59 -2.61 77.06
C ASN A 489 -19.00 -3.18 77.30
N LYS A 490 -19.23 -4.47 77.00
CA LYS A 490 -20.49 -5.20 77.28
C LYS A 490 -20.38 -6.16 78.47
N LYS A 491 -19.18 -6.34 79.02
CA LYS A 491 -18.97 -6.90 80.36
C LYS A 491 -18.82 -5.74 81.33
#